data_AF-A0AAN7C0U3-F1
#
_entry.id   AF-A0AAN7C0U3-F1
#
_cell.length_a   1.000
_cell.length_b   1.000
_cell.length_c   1.000
_cell.angle_alpha   90.00
_cell.angle_beta   90.00
_cell.angle_gamma   90.00
#
_symmetry.space_group_name_H-M   'P 1'
#
loop_
_entity.id
_entity.type
_entity.pdbx_description
1 polymer ?
#
loop_
_entity_poly.entity_id
_entity_poly.type
_entity_poly.pdbx_seq_one_letter_code
_entity_poly.pdbx_strand_id
1 'polypeptide(L)'
;MSLGPARTDDAPEPQPPQYRMCRAVKTVKGLWHEWTVGLRGMPAVAALDRKWGSRWRAGRRSELQWYSLRLEVIKEIRRVAQAQRIGEQAAMYIVNMQQQRT
;
A
#
# COMPACT_ATOMS: atom_id res chain seq x y z
N MET A 1 51.35 -0.89 17.31
CA MET A 1 50.10 -1.60 16.96
C MET A 1 48.95 -0.65 17.25
N SER A 2 48.42 0.04 16.24
CA SER A 2 47.30 0.97 16.42
C SER A 2 45.99 0.23 16.16
N LEU A 3 45.17 0.10 17.21
CA LEU A 3 43.80 -0.39 17.15
C LEU A 3 42.94 0.66 16.41
N GLY A 4 42.35 0.28 15.28
CA GLY A 4 41.34 1.08 14.61
C GLY A 4 40.06 1.17 15.45
N PRO A 5 39.22 2.19 15.25
CA PRO A 5 38.00 2.35 16.02
C PRO A 5 37.06 1.16 15.76
N ALA A 6 36.55 0.58 16.84
CA ALA A 6 35.48 -0.40 16.78
C ALA A 6 34.29 0.23 16.04
N ARG A 7 33.87 -0.40 14.93
CA ARG A 7 32.63 -0.04 14.24
C ARG A 7 31.47 -0.28 15.19
N THR A 8 31.00 0.77 15.85
CA THR A 8 29.67 0.78 16.46
C THR A 8 28.67 0.93 15.34
N ASP A 9 28.08 -0.16 14.84
CA ASP A 9 26.78 -0.14 14.16
C ASP A 9 26.31 -1.58 13.86
N ASP A 10 26.02 -2.34 14.92
CA ASP A 10 25.19 -3.56 14.85
C ASP A 10 23.78 -3.26 15.41
N ALA A 11 23.23 -2.09 15.10
CA ALA A 11 21.82 -1.84 15.37
C ALA A 11 21.00 -2.76 14.45
N PRO A 12 20.11 -3.62 14.99
CA PRO A 12 19.32 -4.52 14.16
C PRO A 12 18.51 -3.71 13.15
N GLU A 13 18.53 -4.12 11.89
CA GLU A 13 17.76 -3.47 10.83
C GLU A 13 16.30 -3.40 11.30
N PRO A 14 15.66 -2.21 11.21
CA PRO A 14 14.28 -2.07 11.65
C PRO A 14 13.42 -3.09 10.89
N GLN A 15 12.46 -3.71 11.57
CA GLN A 15 11.58 -4.71 10.97
C GLN A 15 10.28 -4.06 10.47
N PRO A 16 9.66 -4.61 9.41
CA PRO A 16 8.39 -4.09 8.95
C PRO A 16 7.29 -4.27 10.00
N PRO A 17 6.31 -3.36 10.04
CA PRO A 17 5.17 -3.49 10.95
C PRO A 17 4.31 -4.69 10.55
N GLN A 18 3.63 -5.31 11.52
CA GLN A 18 2.61 -6.33 11.28
C GLN A 18 1.30 -5.70 10.76
N TYR A 19 1.36 -5.02 9.63
CA TYR A 19 0.19 -4.39 9.03
C TYR A 19 -0.78 -5.45 8.50
N ARG A 20 -2.09 -5.25 8.73
CA ARG A 20 -3.16 -6.07 8.16
C ARG A 20 -4.11 -5.17 7.38
N MET A 21 -4.30 -5.47 6.11
CA MET A 21 -5.25 -4.76 5.27
C MET A 21 -6.68 -4.82 5.83
N CYS A 22 -7.39 -3.69 5.84
CA CYS A 22 -8.71 -3.59 6.48
C CYS A 22 -9.79 -4.32 5.66
N ARG A 23 -10.23 -5.50 6.12
CA ARG A 23 -11.17 -6.36 5.37
C ARG A 23 -12.60 -5.82 5.27
N ALA A 24 -12.93 -4.83 6.11
CA ALA A 24 -14.20 -4.11 6.09
C ALA A 24 -14.29 -3.08 4.95
N VAL A 25 -13.17 -2.73 4.31
CA VAL A 25 -13.18 -1.85 3.13
C VAL A 25 -13.74 -2.61 1.94
N LYS A 26 -14.92 -2.18 1.46
CA LYS A 26 -15.66 -2.78 0.33
C LYS A 26 -15.82 -1.88 -0.89
N THR A 27 -15.46 -0.60 -0.78
CA THR A 27 -15.60 0.38 -1.85
C THR A 27 -14.25 0.75 -2.43
N VAL A 28 -14.24 1.10 -3.72
CA VAL A 28 -13.05 1.65 -4.40
C VAL A 28 -12.53 2.88 -3.65
N LYS A 29 -13.41 3.79 -3.21
CA LYS A 29 -13.02 4.97 -2.42
C LYS A 29 -12.34 4.61 -1.11
N GLY A 30 -12.90 3.66 -0.36
CA GLY A 30 -12.31 3.21 0.91
C GLY A 30 -10.94 2.56 0.70
N LEU A 31 -10.81 1.76 -0.37
CA LEU A 31 -9.55 1.14 -0.75
C LEU A 31 -8.51 2.19 -1.12
N TRP A 32 -8.88 3.15 -1.97
CA TRP A 32 -8.00 4.25 -2.35
C TRP A 32 -7.48 5.02 -1.13
N HIS A 33 -8.36 5.28 -0.17
CA HIS A 33 -8.00 5.98 1.06
C HIS A 33 -6.99 5.19 1.90
N GLU A 34 -7.22 3.89 2.11
CA GLU A 34 -6.25 3.02 2.79
C GLU A 34 -4.91 2.96 2.03
N TRP A 35 -4.96 2.98 0.70
CA TRP A 35 -3.76 2.85 -0.12
C TRP A 35 -2.88 4.10 -0.10
N THR A 36 -3.49 5.29 -0.05
CA THR A 36 -2.79 6.57 -0.25
C THR A 36 -2.54 7.35 1.03
N VAL A 37 -3.47 7.29 1.99
CA VAL A 37 -3.39 8.02 3.27
C VAL A 37 -3.18 7.06 4.44
N GLY A 38 -3.85 5.91 4.41
CA GLY A 38 -3.91 4.97 5.53
C GLY A 38 -5.26 5.04 6.27
N LEU A 39 -5.43 4.22 7.29
CA LEU A 39 -6.67 4.13 8.06
C LEU A 39 -6.37 4.02 9.56
N ARG A 40 -7.15 4.70 10.41
CA ARG A 40 -7.10 4.57 11.88
C ARG A 40 -5.68 4.78 12.46
N GLY A 41 -4.95 5.75 11.94
CA GLY A 41 -3.56 6.03 12.35
C GLY A 41 -2.52 5.04 11.81
N MET A 42 -2.93 4.02 11.06
CA MET A 42 -2.02 3.10 10.39
C MET A 42 -1.49 3.71 9.08
N PRO A 43 -0.25 3.37 8.67
CA PRO A 43 0.35 3.90 7.46
C PRO A 43 -0.42 3.50 6.20
N ALA A 44 -0.34 4.34 5.18
CA ALA A 44 -0.79 4.01 3.83
C ALA A 44 -0.08 2.77 3.29
N VAL A 45 -0.80 1.95 2.51
CA VAL A 45 -0.19 0.78 1.83
C VAL A 45 0.97 1.23 0.92
N ALA A 46 0.81 2.34 0.18
CA ALA A 46 1.88 2.87 -0.65
C ALA A 46 3.11 3.32 0.17
N ALA A 47 2.94 3.76 1.42
CA ALA A 47 4.06 4.09 2.29
C ALA A 47 4.80 2.83 2.77
N LEU A 48 4.07 1.74 3.04
CA LEU A 48 4.65 0.44 3.35
C LEU A 48 5.43 -0.12 2.17
N ASP A 49 4.89 -0.03 0.96
CA ASP A 49 5.59 -0.48 -0.26
C ASP A 49 6.88 0.31 -0.50
N ARG A 50 6.86 1.63 -0.33
CA ARG A 50 8.07 2.46 -0.47
C ARG A 50 9.13 2.13 0.58
N LYS A 51 8.74 1.89 1.84
CA LYS A 51 9.70 1.69 2.94
C LYS A 51 10.20 0.25 3.03
N TRP A 52 9.36 -0.73 2.72
CA TRP A 52 9.64 -2.14 3.01
C TRP A 52 9.52 -3.06 1.79
N GLY A 53 9.02 -2.57 0.65
CA GLY A 53 8.74 -3.40 -0.52
C GLY A 53 7.79 -4.55 -0.19
N SER A 54 8.09 -5.76 -0.65
CA SER A 54 7.27 -6.94 -0.33
C SER A 54 7.45 -7.45 1.11
N ARG A 55 8.51 -7.04 1.83
CA ARG A 55 8.86 -7.58 3.14
C ARG A 55 7.75 -7.41 4.16
N TRP A 56 7.04 -6.27 4.12
CA TRP A 56 5.97 -6.02 5.08
C TRP A 56 4.82 -7.03 4.96
N ARG A 57 4.65 -7.68 3.81
CA ARG A 57 3.58 -8.68 3.55
C ARG A 57 4.11 -10.09 3.30
N ALA A 58 5.43 -10.30 3.35
CA ALA A 58 6.05 -11.60 3.16
C ALA A 58 5.62 -12.61 4.24
N GLY A 59 5.57 -13.90 3.88
CA GLY A 59 5.19 -14.99 4.79
C GLY A 59 3.71 -15.05 5.17
N ARG A 60 2.89 -14.07 4.76
CA ARG A 60 1.47 -13.95 5.15
C ARG A 60 0.58 -14.14 3.92
N ARG A 61 0.26 -15.40 3.59
CA ARG A 61 -0.48 -15.78 2.36
C ARG A 61 -1.77 -14.98 2.16
N SER A 62 -2.54 -14.75 3.23
CA SER A 62 -3.78 -13.98 3.16
C SER A 62 -3.58 -12.49 2.87
N GLU A 63 -2.45 -11.90 3.26
CA GLU A 63 -2.09 -10.51 2.91
C GLU A 63 -1.55 -10.43 1.49
N LEU A 64 -0.79 -11.43 1.03
CA LEU A 64 -0.33 -11.50 -0.37
C LEU A 64 -1.51 -11.53 -1.35
N GLN A 65 -2.50 -12.40 -1.09
CA GLN A 65 -3.69 -12.52 -1.93
C GLN A 65 -4.52 -11.22 -1.93
N TRP A 66 -4.76 -10.64 -0.74
CA TRP A 66 -5.52 -9.40 -0.63
C TRP A 66 -4.80 -8.21 -1.27
N TYR A 67 -3.48 -8.14 -1.14
CA TYR A 67 -2.68 -7.13 -1.81
C TYR A 67 -2.85 -7.23 -3.32
N SER A 68 -2.73 -8.43 -3.91
CA SER A 68 -2.85 -8.60 -5.36
C SER A 68 -4.22 -8.18 -5.87
N LEU A 69 -5.30 -8.63 -5.22
CA LEU A 69 -6.67 -8.23 -5.58
C LEU A 69 -6.85 -6.71 -5.56
N ARG A 70 -6.37 -6.06 -4.49
CA ARG A 70 -6.48 -4.61 -4.32
C ARG A 70 -5.61 -3.84 -5.29
N LEU A 71 -4.43 -4.36 -5.60
CA LEU A 71 -3.52 -3.74 -6.55
C LEU A 71 -4.16 -3.63 -7.94
N GLU A 72 -4.96 -4.61 -8.37
CA GLU A 72 -5.70 -4.52 -9.64
C GLU A 72 -6.68 -3.33 -9.67
N VAL A 73 -7.37 -3.06 -8.57
CA VAL A 73 -8.23 -1.87 -8.47
C VAL A 73 -7.43 -0.57 -8.54
N ILE A 74 -6.26 -0.53 -7.87
CA ILE A 74 -5.37 0.65 -7.93
C ILE A 74 -4.80 0.86 -9.33
N LYS A 75 -4.42 -0.22 -10.03
CA LYS A 75 -4.00 -0.16 -11.43
C LYS A 75 -5.13 0.35 -12.32
N GLU A 76 -6.36 -0.06 -12.09
CA GLU A 76 -7.51 0.42 -12.86
C GLU A 76 -7.75 1.93 -12.66
N ILE A 77 -7.69 2.42 -11.42
CA ILE A 77 -7.74 3.87 -11.13
C ILE A 77 -6.65 4.62 -11.92
N ARG A 78 -5.42 4.11 -11.91
CA ARG A 78 -4.29 4.70 -12.64
C ARG A 78 -4.49 4.67 -14.15
N ARG A 79 -5.02 3.57 -14.68
CA ARG A 79 -5.35 3.41 -16.11
C ARG A 79 -6.39 4.43 -16.53
N VAL A 80 -7.46 4.61 -15.76
CA VAL A 80 -8.51 5.63 -16.02
C VAL A 80 -7.93 7.04 -15.94
N ALA A 81 -7.10 7.33 -14.93
CA ALA A 81 -6.42 8.62 -14.79
C ALA A 81 -5.58 8.96 -16.03
N GLN A 82 -4.79 8.00 -16.51
CA GLN A 82 -3.97 8.17 -17.71
C GLN A 82 -4.82 8.31 -18.99
N ALA A 83 -5.81 7.44 -19.18
CA ALA A 83 -6.66 7.43 -20.37
C ALA A 83 -7.47 8.73 -20.52
N GLN A 84 -7.92 9.31 -19.40
CA GLN A 84 -8.71 10.55 -19.41
C GLN A 84 -7.87 11.79 -19.13
N ARG A 85 -6.55 11.65 -18.86
CA ARG A 85 -5.63 12.74 -18.47
C ARG A 85 -6.14 13.56 -17.28
N ILE A 86 -6.65 12.86 -16.26
CA ILE A 86 -7.14 13.45 -15.01
C ILE A 86 -6.31 12.94 -13.82
N GLY A 87 -6.43 13.60 -12.67
CA GLY A 87 -5.77 13.14 -11.44
C GLY A 87 -6.32 11.80 -10.93
N GLU A 88 -5.47 11.00 -10.27
CA GLU A 88 -5.85 9.67 -9.73
C GLU A 88 -7.05 9.74 -8.78
N GLN A 89 -7.18 10.80 -7.98
CA GLN A 89 -8.35 11.00 -7.11
C GLN A 89 -9.65 11.21 -7.89
N ALA A 90 -9.62 11.93 -9.02
CA ALA A 90 -10.79 12.09 -9.89
C ALA A 90 -11.15 10.76 -10.57
N ALA A 91 -10.15 10.04 -11.08
CA ALA A 91 -10.32 8.71 -11.65
C ALA A 91 -10.90 7.71 -10.64
N MET A 92 -10.49 7.78 -9.38
CA MET A 92 -11.05 6.97 -8.29
C MET A 92 -12.55 7.16 -8.15
N TYR A 93 -13.05 8.40 -8.22
CA TYR A 93 -14.50 8.65 -8.16
C TYR A 93 -15.23 8.03 -9.35
N ILE A 94 -14.66 8.08 -10.55
CA ILE A 94 -15.22 7.45 -11.76
C ILE A 94 -15.32 5.92 -11.58
N VAL A 95 -14.22 5.27 -11.18
CA VAL A 95 -14.19 3.81 -10.96
C VAL A 95 -15.14 3.41 -9.82
N ASN A 96 -15.20 4.19 -8.74
CA ASN A 96 -16.12 3.94 -7.63
C ASN A 96 -17.59 4.00 -8.05
N MET A 97 -17.97 4.94 -8.93
CA MET A 97 -19.33 5.05 -9.45
C MET A 97 -19.70 3.89 -10.39
N GLN A 98 -18.74 3.36 -11.15
CA GLN A 98 -18.95 2.19 -12.01
C GLN A 98 -19.21 0.92 -11.19
N GLN A 99 -18.44 0.71 -10.10
CA GLN A 99 -18.61 -0.44 -9.21
C GLN A 99 -20.03 -0.54 -8.61
N GLN A 100 -20.67 0.59 -8.30
CA GLN A 100 -21.99 0.61 -7.65
C GLN A 100 -23.16 0.30 -8.60
N ARG A 101 -22.91 0.21 -9.91
CA ARG A 101 -23.92 -0.06 -10.94
C ARG A 101 -23.95 -1.52 -11.40
N THR A 102 -23.05 -2.34 -10.88
CA THR A 102 -22.94 -3.79 -11.16
C THR A 102 -23.39 -4.58 -9.94
#